data_AF-A0A7R7HVX2-F1
#
_entry.id   AF-A0A7R7HVX2-F1
#
_cell.length_a   1.000
_cell.length_b   1.000
_cell.length_c   1.000
_cell.angle_alpha   90.00
_cell.angle_beta   90.00
_cell.angle_gamma   90.00
#
_symmetry.space_group_name_H-M   'P 1'
#
loop_
_entity.id
_entity.type
_entity.pdbx_description
1 polymer ?
#
loop_
_entity_poly.entity_id
_entity_poly.type
_entity_poly.pdbx_seq_one_letter_code
_entity_poly.pdbx_strand_id
1 'polypeptide(L)'
;MSLSRSWTEFVADLADHVPGGVAGLAALVLLLAGLALIALYWRPRRRHRPEPVDPPATDEPAEAATDDEDDAVPELPPAQLASLADRYAAAGRYAEAVRERLRAMVRELVERGVLRHRPEWTVTELAAAAGAAAPGLAGTMTEAADVFSRIWYARRPATAADDARMRTLAAAVAERAGATR
;
A
#
# COMPACT_ATOMS: atom_id res chain seq x y z
N MET A 1 18.90 6.37 -28.33
CA MET A 1 19.66 5.14 -28.05
C MET A 1 18.82 4.30 -27.11
N SER A 2 18.38 3.13 -27.57
CA SER A 2 17.33 2.32 -26.94
C SER A 2 17.83 1.64 -25.65
N LEU A 3 17.12 1.85 -24.53
CA LEU A 3 17.33 1.23 -23.22
C LEU A 3 17.47 -0.31 -23.25
N SER A 4 16.98 -0.96 -24.32
CA SER A 4 17.03 -2.41 -24.46
C SER A 4 18.43 -2.97 -24.66
N ARG A 5 19.37 -2.24 -25.28
CA ARG A 5 20.73 -2.74 -25.52
C ARG A 5 21.60 -2.77 -24.26
N SER A 6 21.53 -1.71 -23.46
CA SER A 6 22.30 -1.62 -22.20
C SER A 6 21.87 -2.67 -21.17
N TRP A 7 20.60 -3.08 -21.21
CA TRP A 7 20.08 -4.13 -20.33
C TRP A 7 20.67 -5.50 -20.66
N THR A 8 20.75 -5.83 -21.95
CA THR A 8 21.29 -7.12 -22.40
C THR A 8 22.79 -7.24 -22.14
N GLU A 9 23.55 -6.16 -22.34
CA GLU A 9 25.00 -6.12 -22.08
C GLU A 9 25.32 -6.29 -20.59
N PHE A 10 24.54 -5.66 -19.70
CA PHE A 10 24.70 -5.81 -18.25
C PHE A 10 24.41 -7.24 -17.77
N VAL A 11 23.42 -7.91 -18.35
CA VAL A 11 23.07 -9.30 -18.01
C VAL A 11 24.16 -10.27 -18.48
N ALA A 12 24.79 -10.02 -19.63
CA ALA A 12 25.88 -10.84 -20.14
C ALA A 12 27.15 -10.70 -19.28
N ASP A 13 27.52 -9.48 -18.90
CA ASP A 13 28.69 -9.20 -18.06
C ASP A 13 28.59 -9.80 -16.65
N LEU A 14 27.38 -9.81 -16.08
CA LEU A 14 27.12 -10.42 -14.78
C LEU A 14 27.15 -11.96 -14.84
N ALA A 15 26.82 -12.55 -15.99
CA ALA A 15 26.88 -14.00 -16.20
C ALA A 15 28.32 -14.53 -16.30
N ASP A 16 29.25 -13.71 -16.81
CA ASP A 16 30.67 -14.06 -16.97
C ASP A 16 31.45 -14.05 -15.63
N HIS A 17 30.91 -13.42 -14.59
CA HIS A 17 31.55 -13.33 -13.27
C HIS A 17 31.11 -14.45 -12.28
N VAL A 18 30.32 -15.43 -12.72
CA VAL A 18 29.86 -16.56 -11.90
C VAL A 18 30.59 -17.86 -12.30
N PRO A 19 31.29 -18.55 -11.37
CA PRO A 19 31.92 -19.83 -11.69
C PRO A 19 30.85 -20.87 -12.03
N GLY A 20 30.76 -21.29 -13.30
CA GLY A 20 29.78 -22.27 -13.79
C GLY A 20 28.79 -21.76 -14.85
N GLY A 21 28.87 -20.49 -15.28
CA GLY A 21 28.07 -19.92 -16.38
C GLY A 21 26.56 -20.00 -16.16
N VAL A 22 25.78 -20.08 -17.26
CA VAL A 22 24.30 -20.13 -17.24
C VAL A 22 23.73 -21.28 -16.39
N ALA A 23 24.48 -22.39 -16.25
CA ALA A 23 24.08 -23.52 -15.43
C ALA A 23 24.15 -23.22 -13.93
N GLY A 24 25.17 -22.47 -13.48
CA GLY A 24 25.27 -22.00 -12.10
C GLY A 24 24.14 -21.03 -11.74
N LEU A 25 23.78 -20.15 -12.69
CA LEU A 25 22.67 -19.21 -12.51
C LEU A 25 21.31 -19.94 -12.47
N ALA A 26 21.09 -20.93 -13.33
CA ALA A 26 19.88 -21.76 -13.30
C ALA A 26 19.74 -22.53 -11.98
N ALA A 27 20.83 -23.12 -11.46
CA ALA A 27 20.84 -23.81 -10.18
C ALA A 27 20.55 -22.87 -9.00
N LEU A 28 21.12 -21.66 -9.00
CA LEU A 28 20.85 -20.64 -7.99
C LEU A 28 19.40 -20.17 -8.02
N VAL A 29 18.83 -19.95 -9.21
CA VAL A 29 17.43 -19.56 -9.39
C VAL A 29 16.49 -20.66 -8.89
N LEU A 30 16.76 -21.93 -9.21
CA LEU A 30 15.98 -23.06 -8.71
C LEU A 30 16.06 -23.20 -7.19
N LEU A 31 17.23 -22.95 -6.60
CA LEU A 31 17.44 -22.97 -5.15
C LEU A 31 16.65 -21.84 -4.46
N LEU A 32 16.70 -20.63 -5.00
CA LEU A 32 15.92 -19.49 -4.48
C LEU A 32 14.41 -19.69 -4.65
N ALA A 33 13.98 -20.27 -5.77
CA ALA A 33 12.57 -20.62 -5.99
C ALA A 33 12.10 -21.70 -5.00
N GLY A 34 12.93 -22.72 -4.74
CA GLY A 34 12.67 -23.73 -3.72
C GLY A 34 12.53 -23.13 -2.32
N LEU A 35 13.45 -22.24 -1.94
CA LEU A 35 13.37 -21.51 -0.66
C LEU A 35 12.12 -20.63 -0.56
N ALA A 36 11.72 -19.95 -1.63
CA ALA A 36 10.50 -19.16 -1.68
C ALA A 36 9.24 -20.03 -1.54
N LEU A 37 9.21 -21.19 -2.20
CA LEU A 37 8.11 -22.16 -2.07
C LEU A 37 8.05 -22.76 -0.67
N ILE A 38 9.20 -23.08 -0.07
CA ILE A 38 9.29 -23.55 1.31
C ILE A 38 8.80 -22.46 2.28
N ALA A 39 9.19 -21.21 2.09
CA ALA A 39 8.73 -20.08 2.90
C ALA A 39 7.22 -19.84 2.76
N LEU A 40 6.67 -20.00 1.56
CA LEU A 40 5.24 -19.90 1.29
C LEU A 40 4.46 -21.08 1.89
N TYR A 41 5.03 -22.28 1.85
CA TYR A 41 4.49 -23.50 2.45
C TYR A 41 4.55 -23.46 3.98
N TRP A 42 5.60 -22.87 4.54
CA TRP A 42 5.78 -22.67 5.98
C TRP A 42 5.05 -21.45 6.51
N ARG A 43 4.38 -20.65 5.67
CA ARG A 43 3.47 -19.60 6.14
C ARG A 43 2.37 -20.29 6.95
N PRO A 44 2.44 -20.27 8.29
CA PRO A 44 1.49 -21.01 9.06
C PRO A 44 0.18 -20.28 8.86
N ARG A 45 -0.78 -20.96 8.22
CA ARG A 45 -2.18 -20.56 8.17
C ARG A 45 -2.70 -20.66 9.60
N ARG A 46 -2.25 -19.76 10.49
CA ARG A 46 -2.75 -19.61 11.86
C ARG A 46 -4.14 -19.00 11.74
N ARG A 47 -5.08 -19.88 11.42
CA ARG A 47 -6.49 -19.73 11.70
C ARG A 47 -6.59 -19.62 13.21
N HIS A 48 -6.57 -18.39 13.73
CA HIS A 48 -7.11 -18.15 15.05
C HIS A 48 -8.62 -18.08 14.89
N ARG A 49 -9.25 -19.20 15.26
CA ARG A 49 -10.68 -19.36 15.44
C ARG A 49 -11.06 -18.52 16.67
N PRO A 50 -11.96 -17.53 16.57
CA PRO A 50 -12.52 -16.93 17.77
C PRO A 50 -13.47 -17.94 18.41
N GLU A 51 -13.34 -18.08 19.72
CA GLU A 51 -14.30 -18.72 20.61
C GLU A 51 -15.61 -17.90 20.61
N PRO A 52 -16.79 -18.50 20.43
CA PRO A 52 -18.05 -17.76 20.48
C PRO A 52 -18.45 -17.50 21.93
N VAL A 53 -18.52 -16.22 22.31
CA VAL A 53 -19.23 -15.76 23.49
C VAL A 53 -20.35 -14.84 23.01
N ASP A 54 -21.59 -15.30 23.18
CA ASP A 54 -22.85 -14.62 22.87
C ASP A 54 -23.41 -13.94 24.16
N PRO A 55 -24.37 -12.97 24.07
CA PRO A 55 -24.11 -11.53 24.19
C PRO A 55 -24.90 -10.87 25.36
N PRO A 56 -25.06 -9.53 25.37
CA PRO A 56 -26.40 -9.06 25.03
C PRO A 56 -26.45 -7.85 24.07
N ALA A 57 -27.58 -7.82 23.37
CA ALA A 57 -28.04 -6.93 22.33
C ALA A 57 -27.81 -5.43 22.58
N THR A 58 -27.37 -4.74 21.54
CA THR A 58 -27.90 -3.41 21.23
C THR A 58 -27.98 -3.28 19.72
N ASP A 59 -29.14 -2.83 19.27
CA ASP A 59 -29.57 -2.70 17.88
C ASP A 59 -28.52 -2.01 17.01
N GLU A 60 -28.29 -2.54 15.79
CA GLU A 60 -28.30 -1.85 14.49
C GLU A 60 -28.03 -2.90 13.37
N PRO A 61 -28.68 -2.81 12.19
CA PRO A 61 -28.85 -3.94 11.29
C PRO A 61 -27.57 -4.33 10.55
N ALA A 62 -27.16 -5.58 10.76
CA ALA A 62 -26.22 -6.29 9.91
C ALA A 62 -26.90 -6.63 8.58
N GLU A 63 -26.63 -5.85 7.54
CA GLU A 63 -27.02 -6.21 6.20
C GLU A 63 -26.08 -7.32 5.70
N ALA A 64 -26.73 -8.44 5.37
CA ALA A 64 -26.11 -9.70 5.00
C ALA A 64 -25.25 -9.55 3.74
N ALA A 65 -24.10 -10.22 3.78
CA ALA A 65 -23.34 -10.53 2.59
C ALA A 65 -24.22 -11.28 1.59
N THR A 66 -24.53 -10.63 0.47
CA THR A 66 -24.89 -11.29 -0.78
C THR A 66 -23.65 -11.30 -1.66
N ASP A 67 -23.20 -12.51 -1.99
CA ASP A 67 -22.33 -12.77 -3.13
C ASP A 67 -23.08 -12.33 -4.39
N ASP A 68 -22.84 -11.10 -4.86
CA ASP A 68 -23.15 -10.69 -6.23
C ASP A 68 -22.25 -9.51 -6.62
N GLU A 69 -21.73 -9.59 -7.84
CA GLU A 69 -20.79 -8.69 -8.48
C GLU A 69 -21.32 -7.24 -8.57
N ASP A 70 -20.86 -6.37 -7.68
CA ASP A 70 -20.74 -4.94 -7.95
C ASP A 70 -19.50 -4.40 -7.23
N ASP A 71 -18.54 -3.85 -7.99
CA ASP A 71 -17.20 -3.40 -7.59
C ASP A 71 -17.24 -2.13 -6.69
N ALA A 72 -18.27 -1.96 -5.87
CA ALA A 72 -18.36 -0.92 -4.87
C ALA A 72 -17.91 -1.47 -3.51
N VAL A 73 -16.59 -1.52 -3.31
CA VAL A 73 -16.02 -1.65 -1.95
C VAL A 73 -16.64 -0.54 -1.09
N PRO A 74 -17.24 -0.84 0.08
CA PRO A 74 -17.84 0.18 0.94
C PRO A 74 -16.90 1.37 1.15
N GLU A 75 -17.38 2.59 0.90
CA GLU A 75 -16.62 3.82 1.08
C GLU A 75 -16.37 4.07 2.58
N LEU A 76 -15.31 3.46 3.12
CA LEU A 76 -14.94 3.56 4.53
C LEU A 76 -14.56 5.02 4.90
N PRO A 77 -15.04 5.54 6.03
CA PRO A 77 -14.60 6.84 6.57
C PRO A 77 -13.09 6.90 6.81
N PRO A 78 -12.45 8.09 6.80
CA PRO A 78 -11.01 8.26 7.00
C PRO A 78 -10.50 7.60 8.27
N ALA A 79 -11.23 7.73 9.38
CA ALA A 79 -10.87 7.13 10.66
C ALA A 79 -10.86 5.59 10.62
N GLN A 80 -11.79 4.97 9.87
CA GLN A 80 -11.84 3.52 9.73
C GLN A 80 -10.69 3.01 8.85
N LEU A 81 -10.36 3.73 7.77
CA LEU A 81 -9.18 3.45 6.94
C LEU A 81 -7.88 3.58 7.74
N ALA A 82 -7.75 4.61 8.58
CA ALA A 82 -6.60 4.78 9.48
C ALA A 82 -6.49 3.63 10.50
N SER A 83 -7.60 3.22 11.10
CA SER A 83 -7.64 2.06 12.01
C SER A 83 -7.25 0.76 11.29
N LEU A 84 -7.72 0.55 10.05
CA LEU A 84 -7.33 -0.60 9.25
C LEU A 84 -5.82 -0.59 8.95
N ALA A 85 -5.26 0.58 8.64
CA ALA A 85 -3.81 0.74 8.47
C ALA A 85 -3.03 0.36 9.73
N ASP A 86 -3.49 0.78 10.91
CA ASP A 86 -2.85 0.44 12.18
C ASP A 86 -2.89 -1.07 12.45
N ARG A 87 -4.00 -1.75 12.12
CA ARG A 87 -4.08 -3.23 12.19
C ARG A 87 -3.07 -3.91 11.25
N TYR A 88 -2.90 -3.38 10.03
CA TYR A 88 -1.90 -3.91 9.11
C TYR A 88 -0.48 -3.69 9.62
N ALA A 89 -0.16 -2.50 10.13
CA ALA A 89 1.14 -2.19 10.70
C ALA A 89 1.47 -3.10 11.90
N ALA A 90 0.51 -3.32 12.80
CA ALA A 90 0.66 -4.23 13.95
C ALA A 90 0.93 -5.68 13.54
N ALA A 91 0.43 -6.10 12.37
CA ALA A 91 0.69 -7.41 11.77
C ALA A 91 1.99 -7.46 10.94
N GLY A 92 2.79 -6.40 10.91
CA GLY A 92 4.00 -6.28 10.07
C GLY A 92 3.71 -6.14 8.57
N ARG A 93 2.46 -5.87 8.19
CA ARG A 93 1.99 -5.73 6.80
C ARG A 93 2.07 -4.27 6.37
N TYR A 94 3.29 -3.74 6.30
CA TYR A 94 3.53 -2.31 6.10
C TYR A 94 3.10 -1.79 4.72
N ALA A 95 3.12 -2.62 3.67
CA ALA A 95 2.69 -2.20 2.33
C ALA A 95 1.18 -1.88 2.30
N GLU A 96 0.37 -2.74 2.93
CA GLU A 96 -1.07 -2.54 3.09
C GLU A 96 -1.36 -1.38 4.06
N ALA A 97 -0.58 -1.24 5.14
CA ALA A 97 -0.72 -0.10 6.05
C ALA A 97 -0.55 1.24 5.32
N VAL A 98 0.54 1.38 4.55
CA VAL A 98 0.81 2.56 3.71
C VAL A 98 -0.35 2.85 2.76
N ARG A 99 -0.89 1.82 2.08
CA ARG A 99 -2.01 1.97 1.15
C ARG A 99 -3.26 2.50 1.85
N GLU A 100 -3.65 1.91 2.98
CA GLU A 100 -4.86 2.35 3.67
C GLU A 100 -4.70 3.74 4.31
N ARG A 101 -3.50 4.13 4.76
CA ARG A 101 -3.24 5.52 5.19
C ARG A 101 -3.39 6.50 4.06
N LEU A 102 -2.85 6.20 2.88
CA LEU A 102 -3.02 7.05 1.71
C LEU A 102 -4.51 7.18 1.35
N ARG A 103 -5.26 6.08 1.34
CA ARG A 103 -6.72 6.11 1.12
C ARG A 103 -7.43 6.97 2.17
N ALA A 104 -7.04 6.89 3.44
CA ALA A 104 -7.58 7.74 4.50
C ALA A 104 -7.30 9.23 4.24
N MET A 105 -6.08 9.59 3.85
CA MET A 105 -5.70 10.97 3.51
C MET A 105 -6.52 11.50 2.32
N VAL A 106 -6.67 10.70 1.27
CA VAL A 106 -7.49 11.07 0.10
C VAL A 106 -8.93 11.29 0.52
N ARG A 107 -9.49 10.38 1.31
CA ARG A 107 -10.88 10.49 1.76
C ARG A 107 -11.09 11.73 2.62
N GLU A 108 -10.17 12.03 3.54
CA GLU A 108 -10.18 13.25 4.35
C GLU A 108 -10.24 14.51 3.49
N LEU A 109 -9.44 14.56 2.42
CA LEU A 109 -9.42 15.69 1.49
C LEU A 109 -10.69 15.80 0.64
N VAL A 110 -11.29 14.67 0.27
CA VAL A 110 -12.58 14.63 -0.46
C VAL A 110 -13.72 15.09 0.45
N GLU A 111 -13.82 14.55 1.66
CA GLU A 111 -14.87 14.92 2.63
C GLU A 111 -14.82 16.39 3.01
N ARG A 112 -13.62 16.99 3.02
CA ARG A 112 -13.43 18.42 3.27
C ARG A 112 -13.56 19.30 2.03
N GLY A 113 -13.83 18.71 0.87
CA GLY A 113 -14.01 19.43 -0.39
C GLY A 113 -12.74 20.01 -1.00
N VAL A 114 -11.55 19.63 -0.51
CA VAL A 114 -10.25 20.01 -1.10
C VAL A 114 -10.05 19.27 -2.42
N LEU A 115 -10.45 18.00 -2.47
CA LEU A 115 -10.43 17.17 -3.68
C LEU A 115 -11.86 16.82 -4.11
N ARG A 116 -12.05 16.63 -5.41
CA ARG A 116 -13.25 15.98 -5.94
C ARG A 116 -12.99 14.49 -6.08
N HIS A 117 -13.95 13.65 -5.72
CA HIS A 117 -13.82 12.21 -5.92
C HIS A 117 -13.76 11.91 -7.43
N ARG A 118 -12.64 11.32 -7.88
CA ARG A 118 -12.46 10.78 -9.23
C ARG A 118 -11.67 9.48 -9.15
N PRO A 119 -12.28 8.33 -9.49
CA PRO A 119 -11.62 7.02 -9.36
C PRO A 119 -10.48 6.82 -10.37
N GLU A 120 -10.39 7.63 -11.43
CA GLU A 120 -9.41 7.46 -12.50
C GLU A 120 -8.03 8.07 -12.19
N TRP A 121 -7.87 8.73 -11.04
CA TRP A 121 -6.62 9.43 -10.72
C TRP A 121 -5.50 8.48 -10.32
N THR A 122 -4.35 8.67 -10.95
CA THR A 122 -3.09 8.14 -10.41
C THR A 122 -2.70 8.87 -9.13
N VAL A 123 -1.87 8.24 -8.30
CA VAL A 123 -1.44 8.83 -7.02
C VAL A 123 -0.69 10.15 -7.20
N THR A 124 0.08 10.29 -8.28
CA THR A 124 0.84 11.51 -8.58
C THR A 124 -0.08 12.64 -9.05
N GLU A 125 -1.08 12.34 -9.88
CA GLU A 125 -2.10 13.31 -10.28
C GLU A 125 -2.92 13.78 -9.09
N LEU A 126 -3.23 12.88 -8.16
CA LEU A 126 -3.90 13.23 -6.92
C LEU A 126 -3.07 14.18 -6.07
N ALA A 127 -1.76 13.92 -5.93
CA ALA A 127 -0.85 14.80 -5.20
C ALA A 127 -0.75 16.19 -5.84
N ALA A 128 -0.65 16.25 -7.17
CA ALA A 128 -0.65 17.51 -7.92
C ALA A 128 -1.96 18.27 -7.75
N ALA A 129 -3.10 17.59 -7.85
CA ALA A 129 -4.43 18.18 -7.64
C ALA A 129 -4.59 18.73 -6.21
N ALA A 130 -4.16 17.99 -5.20
CA ALA A 130 -4.19 18.43 -3.81
C ALA A 130 -3.31 19.67 -3.59
N GLY A 131 -2.11 19.69 -4.17
CA GLY A 131 -1.22 20.84 -4.12
C GLY A 131 -1.76 22.07 -4.85
N ALA A 132 -2.45 21.89 -5.97
CA ALA A 132 -3.09 22.97 -6.71
C ALA A 132 -4.29 23.56 -5.93
N ALA A 133 -5.09 22.71 -5.28
CA ALA A 133 -6.22 23.14 -4.46
C ALA A 133 -5.77 23.79 -3.14
N ALA A 134 -4.70 23.28 -2.53
CA ALA A 134 -4.17 23.75 -1.27
C ALA A 134 -2.63 23.68 -1.28
N PRO A 135 -1.92 24.79 -1.59
CA PRO A 135 -0.46 24.80 -1.74
C PRO A 135 0.31 24.26 -0.52
N GLY A 136 -0.22 24.45 0.69
CA GLY A 136 0.37 23.92 1.92
C GLY A 136 0.40 22.38 2.02
N LEU A 137 -0.36 21.67 1.18
CA LEU A 137 -0.40 20.21 1.10
C LEU A 137 0.53 19.63 0.03
N ALA A 138 1.04 20.45 -0.91
CA ALA A 138 1.78 19.97 -2.08
C ALA A 138 2.94 19.04 -1.70
N GLY A 139 3.85 19.48 -0.82
CA GLY A 139 4.97 18.65 -0.39
C GLY A 139 4.56 17.38 0.37
N THR A 140 3.51 17.48 1.20
CA THR A 140 3.01 16.34 2.01
C THR A 140 2.43 15.25 1.13
N MET A 141 1.60 15.63 0.15
CA MET A 141 0.95 14.68 -0.76
C MET A 141 1.94 14.10 -1.78
N THR A 142 2.89 14.88 -2.28
CA THR A 142 3.96 14.38 -3.16
C THR A 142 4.79 13.32 -2.45
N GLU A 143 5.20 13.57 -1.20
CA GLU A 143 5.99 12.59 -0.46
C GLU A 143 5.20 11.31 -0.15
N ALA A 144 3.90 11.42 0.17
CA ALA A 144 3.03 10.27 0.35
C ALA A 144 2.90 9.44 -0.94
N ALA A 145 2.75 10.12 -2.08
CA ALA A 145 2.73 9.50 -3.40
C ALA A 145 4.04 8.78 -3.71
N ASP A 146 5.19 9.37 -3.36
CA ASP A 146 6.50 8.77 -3.55
C ASP A 146 6.70 7.51 -2.71
N VAL A 147 6.33 7.54 -1.42
CA VAL A 147 6.38 6.36 -0.54
C VAL A 147 5.53 5.24 -1.10
N PHE A 148 4.28 5.54 -1.48
CA PHE A 148 3.38 4.57 -2.08
C PHE A 148 3.95 4.00 -3.38
N SER A 149 4.42 4.86 -4.28
CA SER A 149 4.94 4.46 -5.59
C SER A 149 6.18 3.58 -5.48
N ARG A 150 7.07 3.90 -4.55
CA ARG A 150 8.26 3.11 -4.27
C ARG A 150 7.93 1.69 -3.84
N ILE A 151 6.89 1.51 -3.03
CA ILE A 151 6.44 0.20 -2.53
C ILE A 151 5.69 -0.57 -3.62
N TRP A 152 4.67 0.04 -4.23
CA TRP A 152 3.71 -0.66 -5.08
C TRP A 152 4.16 -0.77 -6.54
N TYR A 153 4.74 0.30 -7.09
CA TYR A 153 5.19 0.32 -8.49
C TYR A 153 6.66 -0.09 -8.62
N ALA A 154 7.55 0.42 -7.77
CA ALA A 154 8.95 0.04 -7.79
C ALA A 154 9.26 -1.24 -7.00
N ARG A 155 8.23 -1.90 -6.43
CA ARG A 155 8.30 -3.21 -5.77
C ARG A 155 9.35 -3.26 -4.64
N ARG A 156 9.61 -2.13 -3.97
CA ARG A 156 10.53 -2.08 -2.83
C ARG A 156 9.84 -2.64 -1.58
N PRO A 157 10.55 -3.42 -0.74
CA PRO A 157 9.99 -3.88 0.53
C PRO A 157 9.55 -2.71 1.40
N ALA A 158 8.31 -2.75 1.90
CA ALA A 158 7.80 -1.76 2.84
C ALA A 158 8.38 -2.00 4.24
N THR A 159 8.70 -0.92 4.94
CA THR A 159 9.30 -0.96 6.27
C THR A 159 8.41 -0.28 7.32
N ALA A 160 8.70 -0.53 8.60
CA ALA A 160 8.07 0.20 9.71
C ALA A 160 8.32 1.72 9.62
N ALA A 161 9.47 2.13 9.08
CA ALA A 161 9.80 3.54 8.89
C ALA A 161 8.91 4.19 7.81
N ASP A 162 8.57 3.46 6.73
CA ASP A 162 7.64 3.95 5.71
C ASP A 162 6.23 4.16 6.30
N ASP A 163 5.73 3.21 7.10
CA ASP A 163 4.44 3.36 7.80
C ASP A 163 4.45 4.54 8.79
N ALA A 164 5.49 4.66 9.61
CA ALA A 164 5.64 5.77 10.55
C ALA A 164 5.69 7.11 9.81
N ARG A 165 6.37 7.18 8.66
CA ARG A 165 6.41 8.39 7.84
C ARG A 165 5.03 8.73 7.28
N MET A 166 4.32 7.75 6.74
CA MET A 166 2.95 7.94 6.25
C MET A 166 2.00 8.38 7.36
N ARG A 167 2.18 7.90 8.60
CA ARG A 167 1.39 8.36 9.76
C ARG A 167 1.62 9.84 10.04
N THR A 168 2.87 10.31 10.01
CA THR A 168 3.21 11.73 10.17
C THR A 168 2.60 12.58 9.05
N LEU A 169 2.68 12.11 7.79
CA LEU A 169 2.09 12.80 6.65
C LEU A 169 0.55 12.86 6.76
N ALA A 170 -0.10 11.78 7.22
CA ALA A 170 -1.54 11.76 7.42
C ALA A 170 -2.00 12.75 8.50
N ALA A 171 -1.28 12.85 9.62
CA ALA A 171 -1.55 13.85 10.65
C ALA A 171 -1.42 15.28 10.09
N ALA A 172 -0.35 15.54 9.33
CA ALA A 172 -0.11 16.82 8.68
C ALA A 172 -1.22 17.21 7.69
N VAL A 173 -1.82 16.23 6.99
CA VAL A 173 -2.99 16.44 6.13
C VAL A 173 -4.22 16.79 6.94
N ALA A 174 -4.54 16.04 7.99
CA ALA A 174 -5.70 16.27 8.84
C ALA A 174 -5.68 17.67 9.48
N GLU A 175 -4.52 18.12 9.96
CA GLU A 175 -4.33 19.47 10.50
C GLU A 175 -4.57 20.57 9.45
N ARG A 176 -3.95 20.45 8.27
CA ARG A 176 -4.03 21.47 7.21
C ARG A 176 -5.41 21.53 6.56
N ALA A 177 -6.02 20.37 6.34
CA ALA A 177 -7.39 20.30 5.85
C ALA A 177 -8.41 20.75 6.92
N GLY A 178 -8.03 20.68 8.21
CA GLY A 178 -8.67 21.33 9.36
C GLY A 178 -8.73 22.85 9.27
N ALA A 179 -7.62 23.46 8.90
CA ALA A 179 -7.43 24.91 8.91
C ALA A 179 -8.01 25.66 7.70
N THR A 180 -8.60 24.95 6.72
CA THR A 180 -9.11 25.55 5.46
C THR A 180 -10.57 26.05 5.57
N ARG A 181 -11.09 26.23 6.79
CA ARG A 181 -12.48 26.67 7.07
C ARG A 181 -12.46 27.99 7.84
#